data_AF-A0A067Q7K6-F1
#
_entry.id   AF-A0A067Q7K6-F1
#
_cell.length_a   1.000
_cell.length_b   1.000
_cell.length_c   1.000
_cell.angle_alpha   90.00
_cell.angle_beta   90.00
_cell.angle_gamma   90.00
#
_symmetry.space_group_name_H-M   'P 1'
#
loop_
_entity.id
_entity.type
_entity.pdbx_description
1 polymer ?
#
loop_
_entity_poly.entity_id
_entity_poly.type
_entity_poly.pdbx_seq_one_letter_code
_entity_poly.pdbx_strand_id
1 'polypeptide(L)'
;MSPHEEVAIFWDYENCRAPSNLPGHAIVNSIRDIAHEFGVITTFKAYLDLSEPVPSKSPGIRSELQSSGVSLIDCPHNGRKDVADKMMIGA
;
A
#
# COMPACT_ATOMS: atom_id res chain seq x y z
N MET A 1 18.23 -12.98 -12.37
CA MET A 1 17.59 -11.66 -12.50
C MET A 1 18.63 -10.66 -12.89
N SER A 2 18.37 -9.80 -13.89
CA SER A 2 19.34 -8.76 -14.23
C SER A 2 19.31 -7.71 -13.11
N PRO A 3 20.46 -7.16 -12.67
CA PRO A 3 20.52 -6.15 -11.61
C PRO A 3 19.89 -4.80 -12.00
N HIS A 4 19.13 -4.73 -13.10
CA HIS A 4 18.59 -3.50 -13.68
C HIS A 4 17.05 -3.48 -13.75
N GLU A 5 16.36 -4.54 -13.34
CA GLU A 5 14.90 -4.54 -13.32
C GLU A 5 14.41 -3.82 -12.06
N GLU A 6 13.66 -2.74 -12.26
CA GLU A 6 13.06 -1.93 -11.20
C GLU A 6 11.57 -2.28 -11.06
N VAL A 7 11.10 -2.39 -9.82
CA VAL A 7 9.71 -2.72 -9.50
C VAL A 7 9.08 -1.57 -8.70
N ALA A 8 7.91 -1.13 -9.14
CA ALA A 8 7.07 -0.20 -8.42
C ALA A 8 5.78 -0.89 -7.98
N ILE A 9 5.45 -0.77 -6.70
CA ILE A 9 4.26 -1.34 -6.08
C ILE A 9 3.25 -0.22 -5.84
N PHE A 10 2.07 -0.38 -6.40
CA PHE A 10 0.92 0.50 -6.20
C PHE A 10 -0.21 -0.34 -5.62
N TRP A 11 -0.54 -0.07 -4.37
CA TRP A 11 -1.51 -0.84 -3.62
C TRP A 11 -2.77 -0.03 -3.42
N ASP A 12 -3.85 -0.44 -4.08
CA ASP A 12 -5.20 0.00 -3.74
C ASP A 12 -5.61 -0.69 -2.43
N TYR A 13 -5.52 0.05 -1.32
CA TYR A 13 -5.77 -0.51 -0.01
C TYR A 13 -7.24 -0.81 0.22
N GLU A 14 -8.18 -0.11 -0.42
CA GLU A 14 -9.61 -0.33 -0.20
C GLU A 14 -10.12 -1.59 -0.89
N ASN A 15 -9.68 -1.82 -2.14
CA ASN A 15 -10.04 -3.01 -2.89
C ASN A 15 -9.24 -4.24 -2.44
N CYS A 16 -7.99 -4.05 -1.97
CA CYS A 16 -7.12 -5.12 -1.49
C CYS A 16 -6.71 -4.91 -0.01
N ARG A 17 -7.68 -4.79 0.90
CA ARG A 17 -7.41 -4.52 2.33
C ARG A 17 -6.47 -5.56 2.96
N ALA A 18 -5.57 -5.06 3.80
CA ALA A 18 -4.72 -5.87 4.67
C ALA A 18 -5.55 -6.84 5.54
N PRO A 19 -5.09 -8.08 5.74
CA PRO A 19 -5.67 -8.98 6.74
C PRO A 19 -5.60 -8.37 8.14
N SER A 20 -6.74 -8.27 8.83
CA SER A 20 -6.82 -7.61 10.16
C SER A 20 -6.08 -8.35 11.28
N ASN A 21 -5.62 -9.57 11.05
CA ASN A 21 -4.93 -10.43 12.02
C ASN A 21 -3.41 -10.44 11.85
N LEU A 22 -2.86 -9.73 10.87
CA LEU A 22 -1.43 -9.64 10.63
C LEU A 22 -0.93 -8.22 10.90
N PRO A 23 0.27 -8.06 11.48
CA PRO A 23 0.89 -6.76 11.61
C PRO A 23 1.34 -6.26 10.22
N GLY A 24 1.32 -4.94 10.03
CA GLY A 24 1.64 -4.27 8.78
C GLY A 24 3.04 -4.61 8.26
N HIS A 25 4.04 -4.71 9.14
CA HIS A 25 5.39 -5.09 8.71
C HIS A 25 5.46 -6.49 8.10
N ALA A 26 4.68 -7.46 8.61
CA ALA A 26 4.65 -8.81 8.07
C ALA A 26 3.98 -8.84 6.69
N ILE A 27 2.93 -8.04 6.50
CA ILE A 27 2.25 -7.87 5.21
C ILE A 27 3.21 -7.24 4.19
N VAL A 28 3.88 -6.15 4.56
CA VAL A 28 4.83 -5.45 3.69
C VAL A 28 5.98 -6.36 3.31
N ASN A 29 6.54 -7.13 4.24
CA ASN A 29 7.61 -8.08 3.94
C ASN A 29 7.14 -9.19 2.99
N SER A 30 5.93 -9.72 3.19
CA SER A 30 5.38 -10.73 2.29
C SER A 30 5.21 -10.22 0.85
N ILE A 31 4.77 -8.96 0.69
CA ILE A 31 4.67 -8.31 -0.63
C ILE A 31 6.06 -8.10 -1.23
N ARG A 32 7.05 -7.71 -0.42
CA ARG A 32 8.44 -7.52 -0.89
C ARG A 32 9.08 -8.82 -1.34
N ASP A 33 8.87 -9.91 -0.61
CA ASP A 33 9.44 -11.22 -0.93
C ASP A 33 9.02 -11.64 -2.35
N ILE A 34 7.74 -11.42 -2.70
CA ILE A 34 7.22 -11.65 -4.05
C ILE A 34 7.80 -10.64 -5.05
N ALA A 35 7.78 -9.34 -4.74
CA ALA A 35 8.24 -8.29 -5.65
C ALA A 35 9.75 -8.41 -5.98
N HIS A 36 10.55 -8.93 -5.06
CA HIS A 36 11.98 -9.18 -5.26
C HIS A 36 12.27 -10.30 -6.26
N GLU A 37 11.27 -11.13 -6.63
CA GLU A 37 11.37 -12.05 -7.77
C GLU A 37 11.26 -11.35 -9.13
N PHE A 38 10.87 -10.06 -9.15
CA PHE A 38 10.74 -9.24 -10.37
C PHE A 38 11.78 -8.11 -10.47
N GLY A 39 12.43 -7.70 -9.38
CA GLY A 39 13.49 -6.70 -9.41
C GLY A 39 13.73 -5.95 -8.10
N VAL A 40 14.45 -4.83 -8.18
CA VAL A 40 14.69 -3.94 -7.03
C VAL A 40 13.48 -3.02 -6.86
N ILE A 41 12.90 -3.02 -5.66
CA ILE A 41 11.73 -2.20 -5.35
C ILE A 41 12.18 -0.74 -5.23
N THR A 42 11.75 0.11 -6.17
CA THR A 42 12.05 1.55 -6.17
C THR A 42 10.89 2.38 -5.63
N THR A 43 9.67 1.84 -5.65
CA THR A 43 8.47 2.50 -5.14
C THR A 43 7.58 1.50 -4.42
N PHE A 44 7.04 1.91 -3.27
CA PHE A 44 5.97 1.20 -2.59
C PHE A 44 4.97 2.21 -2.04
N LYS A 45 3.80 2.32 -2.68
CA LYS A 45 2.72 3.24 -2.31
C LYS A 45 1.45 2.47 -1.99
N ALA A 46 0.77 2.88 -0.92
CA ALA A 46 -0.58 2.44 -0.61
C ALA A 46 -1.53 3.63 -0.70
N TYR A 47 -2.61 3.48 -1.46
CA TYR A 47 -3.63 4.48 -1.72
C TYR A 47 -4.84 4.17 -0.84
N LEU A 48 -5.22 5.10 0.03
CA LEU A 48 -6.28 4.91 1.02
C LEU A 48 -6.86 6.25 1.46
N ASP A 49 -8.10 6.27 1.90
CA ASP A 49 -8.67 7.41 2.60
C ASP A 49 -8.18 7.43 4.06
N LEU A 50 -7.44 8.48 4.45
CA LEU A 50 -6.98 8.63 5.83
C LEU A 50 -8.10 9.07 6.79
N SER A 51 -9.21 9.60 6.26
CA SER A 51 -10.38 9.97 7.05
C SER A 51 -11.24 8.76 7.42
N GLU A 52 -11.15 7.65 6.68
CA GLU A 52 -11.85 6.42 7.04
C GLU A 52 -11.32 5.87 8.38
N PRO A 53 -12.20 5.44 9.30
CA PRO A 53 -11.78 4.78 10.52
C PRO A 53 -11.01 3.51 10.21
N VAL A 54 -9.82 3.37 10.79
CA VAL A 54 -9.11 2.10 10.75
C VAL A 54 -9.92 1.07 11.55
N PRO A 55 -10.11 -0.16 11.05
CA PRO A 55 -10.78 -1.20 11.82
C PRO A 55 -10.13 -1.34 13.20
N SER A 56 -10.95 -1.43 14.26
CA SER A 56 -10.51 -1.51 15.66
C SER A 56 -9.56 -2.68 15.95
N LYS A 57 -9.52 -3.68 15.06
CA LYS A 57 -8.63 -4.85 15.14
C LYS A 57 -7.20 -4.56 14.70
N SER A 58 -6.93 -3.43 14.06
CA SER A 58 -5.60 -3.06 13.55
C SER A 58 -5.26 -1.58 13.81
N PRO A 59 -5.34 -1.09 15.07
CA PRO A 59 -5.27 0.33 15.39
C PRO A 59 -3.92 1.00 15.03
N GLY A 60 -2.89 0.22 14.70
CA GLY A 60 -1.57 0.71 14.28
C GLY A 60 -1.24 0.53 12.81
N ILE A 61 -2.13 -0.05 11.98
CA ILE A 61 -1.74 -0.56 10.65
C ILE A 61 -1.09 0.52 9.77
N ARG A 62 -1.62 1.75 9.76
CA ARG A 62 -1.04 2.86 9.00
C ARG A 62 0.39 3.18 9.45
N SER A 63 0.62 3.25 10.76
CA SER A 63 1.95 3.49 11.32
C SER A 63 2.92 2.35 11.00
N GLU A 64 2.44 1.11 11.07
CA GLU A 64 3.24 -0.07 10.73
C GLU A 64 3.61 -0.11 9.24
N LEU A 65 2.68 0.23 8.34
CA LEU A 65 2.98 0.35 6.91
C LEU A 65 4.00 1.46 6.64
N GLN A 66 3.82 2.66 7.22
CA GLN A 66 4.74 3.78 7.07
C GLN A 66 6.14 3.47 7.60
N SER A 67 6.24 2.94 8.82
CA SER A 67 7.53 2.56 9.43
C SER A 67 8.20 1.41 8.68
N SER A 68 7.43 0.59 7.96
CA SER A 68 7.96 -0.42 7.06
C SER A 68 8.40 0.13 5.71
N GLY A 69 8.30 1.44 5.45
CA GLY A 69 8.75 2.08 4.21
C GLY A 69 7.70 2.17 3.10
N VAL A 70 6.41 2.02 3.44
CA VAL A 70 5.31 2.26 2.49
C VAL A 70 4.87 3.71 2.56
N SER A 71 4.82 4.38 1.40
CA SER A 71 4.25 5.71 1.28
C SER A 71 2.73 5.62 1.28
N LEU A 72 2.09 6.17 2.30
CA LEU A 72 0.64 6.31 2.37
C LEU A 72 0.20 7.54 1.56
N ILE A 73 -0.58 7.30 0.51
CA ILE A 73 -1.13 8.32 -0.37
C ILE A 73 -2.58 8.53 0.03
N ASP A 74 -2.86 9.69 0.63
CA ASP A 74 -4.22 10.05 1.04
C ASP A 74 -5.10 10.28 -0.19
N CYS A 75 -6.19 9.52 -0.26
CA CYS A 75 -7.17 9.55 -1.33
C CYS A 75 -8.54 9.90 -0.73
N PRO A 76 -8.79 11.19 -0.40
CA PRO A 76 -10.06 11.60 0.19
C PRO A 76 -11.18 11.43 -0.85
N HIS A 77 -12.07 10.46 -0.62
CA HIS A 77 -13.08 10.12 -1.60
C HIS A 77 -14.14 11.21 -1.72
N ASN A 78 -14.50 11.89 -0.62
CA ASN A 78 -15.57 12.91 -0.59
C ASN A 78 -16.85 12.45 -1.32
N GLY A 79 -17.17 11.14 -1.26
CA GLY A 79 -18.30 10.51 -1.95
C GLY A 79 -18.11 10.25 -3.45
N ARG A 80 -16.92 10.52 -4.01
CA ARG A 80 -16.55 10.25 -5.40
C ARG A 80 -15.93 8.86 -5.51
N LYS A 81 -16.25 8.18 -6.61
CA LYS A 81 -15.63 6.92 -7.00
C LYS A 81 -14.34 7.18 -7.80
N ASP A 82 -13.52 6.15 -7.88
CA ASP A 82 -12.33 6.08 -8.75
C ASP A 82 -11.23 7.10 -8.41
N VAL A 83 -11.20 7.63 -7.18
CA VAL A 83 -10.18 8.59 -6.75
C VAL A 83 -8.81 7.91 -6.67
N ALA A 84 -8.73 6.76 -5.99
CA ALA A 84 -7.50 5.97 -5.92
C ALA A 84 -7.00 5.55 -7.31
N ASP A 85 -7.90 5.09 -8.18
CA ASP A 85 -7.56 4.70 -9.56
C ASP A 85 -6.92 5.85 -10.35
N LYS A 86 -7.54 7.04 -10.30
CA LYS A 86 -7.03 8.24 -10.99
C LYS A 86 -5.67 8.67 -10.45
N MET A 87 -5.52 8.64 -9.12
CA MET A 87 -4.26 8.99 -8.45
C MET A 87 -3.13 8.01 -8.78
N MET A 88 -3.45 6.74 -9.00
CA MET A 88 -2.50 5.71 -9.37
C MET A 88 -2.05 5.83 -10.83
N ILE A 89 -2.99 6.14 -11.73
CA ILE A 89 -2.74 6.25 -13.18
C ILE A 89 -2.14 7.62 -13.56
N GLY A 90 -2.26 8.64 -12.69
CA GLY A 90 -1.74 9.98 -12.94
C GLY A 90 -2.63 10.81 -13.88
N ALA A 91 -3.95 10.68 -13.73
CA ALA A 91 -4.97 11.38 -14.52
C ALA A 91 -5.30 12.79 -14.01
#